data_AF-A0A0T6LUV8-F1
#
_entry.id   AF-A0A0T6LUV8-F1
#
_cell.length_a   1.000
_cell.length_b   1.000
_cell.length_c   1.000
_cell.angle_alpha   90.00
_cell.angle_beta   90.00
_cell.angle_gamma   90.00
#
_symmetry.space_group_name_H-M   'P 1'
#
loop_
_entity.id
_entity.type
_entity.pdbx_description
1 polymer ?
#
loop_
_entity_poly.entity_id
_entity_poly.type
_entity_poly.pdbx_seq_one_letter_code
_entity_poly.pdbx_strand_id
1 'polypeptide(L)'
;MSGLSLEDFADVIARPDPAFERAAQERRQRLEPPPTALGQVGELGEWLAAVQGQCPTRPLRNIKVLLFAGDHGVARLGVSAREPGGTVRLVRAVLDGAAPVSVLARHLDVPVRVVDVAVDCDPAELPDEVTRHRVRRGSGQVDVEDALTQDEAERAVRVGMAIADQEADAGTDLVVLGDLSVGGTTVAGVLTAVLCGTDASVVTGRGSGIDDLAWMRKCAAIRDALRRARPVAGDPLRLLATSGGADIAAMVGFLAQCAVRRTPVVLDGVVSAACALVVQRIAFRAPDWWRAGHSSGEPAQAKALDRLTLEPLVDHRIAYGEGTGALLAVPLLRAAAALLAELPERPDAGAADGADTDPGDAADGPPHATEAVTGTDTGTEADTEADAAAETAAETGTPAGTDTKDSQGGTGPSAPGGTDGPTSPEQPGKG
;
A
#
# COMPACT_ATOMS: atom_id res chain seq x y z
N MET A 1 24.83 7.21 21.65
CA MET A 1 24.07 7.41 20.41
C MET A 1 22.65 7.71 20.83
N SER A 2 22.04 8.82 20.40
CA SER A 2 20.62 9.06 20.67
C SER A 2 19.81 7.96 19.98
N GLY A 3 18.86 7.35 20.69
CA GLY A 3 17.93 6.39 20.10
C GLY A 3 17.15 7.05 18.96
N LEU A 4 16.83 6.27 17.92
CA LEU A 4 15.97 6.74 16.84
C LEU A 4 14.56 6.98 17.37
N SER A 5 14.09 8.23 17.34
CA SER A 5 12.69 8.56 17.53
C SER A 5 12.02 8.58 16.16
N LEU A 6 11.11 7.64 15.91
CA LEU A 6 10.32 7.66 14.68
C LEU A 6 9.39 8.88 14.64
N GLU A 7 9.01 9.43 15.79
CA GLU A 7 8.14 10.60 15.88
C GLU A 7 8.78 11.85 15.26
N ASP A 8 10.12 11.92 15.20
CA ASP A 8 10.85 13.04 14.60
C ASP A 8 10.49 13.21 13.11
N PHE A 9 10.06 12.14 12.43
CA PHE A 9 9.56 12.21 11.05
C PHE A 9 8.32 13.08 10.89
N ALA A 10 7.47 13.21 11.93
CA ALA A 10 6.27 14.04 11.88
C ALA A 10 6.60 15.53 11.66
N ASP A 11 7.74 15.98 12.16
CA ASP A 11 8.19 17.37 12.07
C ASP A 11 8.91 17.66 10.75
N VAL A 12 9.63 16.69 10.19
CA VAL A 12 10.45 16.88 8.98
C VAL A 12 9.73 16.52 7.68
N ILE A 13 8.73 15.64 7.71
CA ILE A 13 7.96 15.28 6.51
C ILE A 13 6.98 16.41 6.15
N ALA A 14 7.34 17.14 5.11
CA ALA A 14 6.46 18.13 4.47
C ALA A 14 5.58 17.47 3.41
N ARG A 15 4.44 18.10 3.09
CA ARG A 15 3.66 17.75 1.89
C ARG A 15 4.40 18.23 0.63
N PRO A 16 4.14 17.64 -0.55
CA PRO A 16 4.47 18.27 -1.82
C PRO A 16 3.94 19.72 -1.86
N ASP A 17 4.68 20.64 -2.47
CA ASP A 17 4.30 22.05 -2.45
C ASP A 17 3.02 22.26 -3.31
N PRO A 18 1.92 22.73 -2.69
CA PRO A 18 0.64 22.87 -3.38
C PRO A 18 0.68 23.96 -4.48
N ALA A 19 1.71 24.80 -4.54
CA ALA A 19 1.89 25.74 -5.64
C ALA A 19 2.11 25.04 -6.99
N PHE A 20 2.83 23.91 -7.01
CA PHE A 20 3.07 23.18 -8.26
C PHE A 20 1.87 22.36 -8.70
N GLU A 21 1.10 21.83 -7.75
CA GLU A 21 -0.19 21.19 -8.05
C GLU A 21 -1.16 22.21 -8.69
N ARG A 22 -1.30 23.41 -8.10
CA ARG A 22 -2.11 24.49 -8.68
C ARG A 22 -1.59 24.92 -10.05
N ALA A 23 -0.29 25.11 -10.21
CA ALA A 23 0.30 25.49 -11.49
C ALA A 23 0.07 24.40 -12.57
N ALA A 24 0.11 23.13 -12.20
CA ALA A 24 -0.21 22.01 -13.10
C ALA A 24 -1.70 21.97 -13.45
N GLN A 25 -2.59 22.23 -12.49
CA GLN A 25 -4.02 22.33 -12.74
C GLN A 25 -4.37 23.49 -13.68
N GLU A 26 -3.80 24.68 -13.45
CA GLU A 26 -3.96 25.85 -14.32
C GLU A 26 -3.40 25.59 -15.72
N ARG A 27 -2.24 24.91 -15.81
CA ARG A 27 -1.70 24.49 -17.10
C ARG A 27 -2.66 23.55 -17.81
N ARG A 28 -3.13 22.49 -17.14
CA ARG A 28 -4.06 21.51 -17.72
C ARG A 28 -5.33 22.17 -18.24
N GLN A 29 -5.85 23.19 -17.57
CA GLN A 29 -7.00 23.99 -18.03
C GLN A 29 -6.79 24.65 -19.40
N ARG A 30 -5.55 24.98 -19.74
CA ARG A 30 -5.19 25.57 -21.02
C ARG A 30 -4.85 24.55 -22.10
N LEU A 31 -4.65 23.27 -21.80
CA LEU A 31 -4.24 22.26 -22.78
C LEU A 31 -5.40 21.83 -23.72
N GLU A 32 -5.03 21.32 -24.90
CA GLU A 32 -5.89 20.51 -25.76
C GLU A 32 -5.48 19.04 -25.66
N PRO A 33 -6.41 18.09 -25.36
CA PRO A 33 -7.86 18.23 -25.21
C PRO A 33 -8.32 18.85 -23.86
N PRO A 34 -9.61 19.19 -23.68
CA PRO A 34 -10.12 19.75 -22.42
C PRO A 34 -9.75 18.91 -21.18
N PRO A 35 -9.60 19.53 -19.99
CA PRO A 35 -9.09 18.85 -18.80
C PRO A 35 -9.80 17.57 -18.41
N THR A 36 -11.12 17.52 -18.62
CA THR A 36 -11.98 16.38 -18.26
C THR A 36 -11.77 15.18 -19.17
N ALA A 37 -11.20 15.37 -20.37
CA ALA A 37 -11.01 14.29 -21.35
C ALA A 37 -9.92 13.28 -20.95
N LEU A 38 -8.94 13.70 -20.13
CA LEU A 38 -7.81 12.85 -19.71
C LEU A 38 -8.07 12.10 -18.39
N GLY A 39 -9.18 12.40 -17.70
CA GLY A 39 -9.55 11.76 -16.43
C GLY A 39 -8.39 11.72 -15.41
N GLN A 40 -8.22 10.58 -14.77
CA GLN A 40 -7.18 10.33 -13.75
C GLN A 40 -5.76 10.53 -14.29
N VAL A 41 -5.51 10.35 -15.59
CA VAL A 41 -4.17 10.55 -16.16
C VAL A 41 -3.74 12.01 -16.04
N GLY A 42 -4.69 12.95 -16.18
CA GLY A 42 -4.42 14.37 -15.95
C GLY A 42 -4.08 14.68 -14.50
N GLU A 43 -4.82 14.08 -13.56
CA GLU A 43 -4.59 14.22 -12.11
C GLU A 43 -3.23 13.61 -11.68
N LEU A 44 -2.80 12.53 -12.34
CA LEU A 44 -1.45 11.98 -12.14
C LEU A 44 -0.36 12.94 -12.60
N GLY A 45 -0.58 13.67 -13.69
CA GLY A 45 0.34 14.73 -14.12
C GLY A 45 0.47 15.83 -13.07
N GLU A 46 -0.65 16.25 -12.46
CA GLU A 46 -0.68 17.25 -11.39
C GLU A 46 0.07 16.78 -10.14
N TRP A 47 -0.15 15.53 -9.72
CA TRP A 47 0.61 14.91 -8.63
C TRP A 47 2.11 14.85 -8.94
N LEU A 48 2.48 14.44 -10.16
CA LEU A 48 3.88 14.37 -10.59
C LEU A 48 4.54 15.76 -10.56
N ALA A 49 3.85 16.81 -11.01
CA ALA A 49 4.34 18.18 -10.90
C ALA A 49 4.57 18.60 -9.44
N ALA A 50 3.64 18.24 -8.55
CA ALA A 50 3.73 18.53 -7.12
C ALA A 50 4.93 17.86 -6.46
N VAL A 51 5.11 16.54 -6.66
CA VAL A 51 6.23 15.80 -6.04
C VAL A 51 7.59 16.13 -6.68
N GLN A 52 7.62 16.50 -7.96
CA GLN A 52 8.84 16.98 -8.61
C GLN A 52 9.21 18.42 -8.21
N GLY A 53 8.26 19.17 -7.65
CA GLY A 53 8.44 20.58 -7.29
C GLY A 53 8.59 21.48 -8.52
N GLN A 54 7.85 21.22 -9.59
CA GLN A 54 7.93 22.00 -10.83
C GLN A 54 6.75 21.73 -11.78
N CYS A 55 6.40 22.73 -12.60
CA CYS A 55 5.45 22.62 -13.70
C CYS A 55 6.03 23.33 -14.94
N PRO A 56 6.05 22.72 -16.14
CA PRO A 56 5.58 21.36 -16.44
C PRO A 56 6.46 20.26 -15.80
N THR A 57 5.96 19.04 -15.84
CA THR A 57 6.66 17.83 -15.39
C THR A 57 7.95 17.57 -16.18
N ARG A 58 8.96 17.01 -15.50
CA ARG A 58 10.14 16.40 -16.10
C ARG A 58 9.78 14.96 -16.49
N PRO A 59 10.31 14.43 -17.61
CA PRO A 59 10.15 13.02 -17.95
C PRO A 59 10.73 12.12 -16.86
N LEU A 60 10.04 11.03 -16.52
CA LEU A 60 10.51 10.02 -15.57
C LEU A 60 11.50 9.08 -16.27
N ARG A 61 12.81 9.33 -16.07
CA ARG A 61 13.89 8.59 -16.73
C ARG A 61 14.51 7.55 -15.79
N ASN A 62 14.83 7.96 -14.57
CA ASN A 62 15.48 7.12 -13.58
C ASN A 62 14.44 6.54 -12.61
N ILE A 63 13.69 5.54 -13.07
CA ILE A 63 12.77 4.77 -12.24
C ILE A 63 13.49 3.52 -11.77
N LYS A 64 13.31 3.11 -10.52
CA LYS A 64 13.92 1.87 -9.99
C LYS A 64 12.92 1.03 -9.23
N VAL A 65 13.05 -0.30 -9.33
CA VAL A 65 12.37 -1.23 -8.43
C VAL A 65 13.28 -1.52 -7.25
N LEU A 66 12.75 -1.40 -6.03
CA LEU A 66 13.45 -1.74 -4.81
C LEU A 66 12.68 -2.83 -4.06
N LEU A 67 13.37 -3.94 -3.77
CA LEU A 67 12.81 -5.10 -3.10
C LEU A 67 13.54 -5.36 -1.79
N PHE A 68 12.82 -5.27 -0.67
CA PHE A 68 13.34 -5.67 0.63
C PHE A 68 13.01 -7.14 0.89
N ALA A 69 14.01 -7.93 1.29
CA ALA A 69 13.89 -9.35 1.47
C ALA A 69 14.05 -9.79 2.94
N GLY A 70 13.15 -10.65 3.40
CA GLY A 70 13.17 -11.20 4.75
C GLY A 70 12.26 -12.40 4.95
N ASP A 71 12.70 -13.37 5.76
CA ASP A 71 11.87 -14.49 6.20
C ASP A 71 11.15 -14.16 7.51
N HIS A 72 9.95 -14.71 7.69
CA HIS A 72 9.12 -14.50 8.89
C HIS A 72 8.81 -15.83 9.57
N GLY A 73 9.12 -15.95 10.87
CA GLY A 73 8.97 -17.19 11.63
C GLY A 73 7.55 -17.76 11.65
N VAL A 74 6.53 -16.91 11.50
CA VAL A 74 5.12 -17.29 11.38
C VAL A 74 4.83 -18.21 10.19
N ALA A 75 5.70 -18.21 9.16
CA ALA A 75 5.59 -19.11 8.02
C ALA A 75 5.56 -20.59 8.43
N ARG A 76 6.23 -20.96 9.54
CA ARG A 76 6.28 -22.34 10.08
C ARG A 76 4.92 -22.92 10.45
N LEU A 77 3.89 -22.09 10.61
CA LEU A 77 2.51 -22.51 10.85
C LEU A 77 1.77 -22.96 9.57
N GLY A 78 2.43 -22.97 8.40
CA GLY A 78 1.81 -23.33 7.14
C GLY A 78 0.75 -22.32 6.71
N VAL A 79 1.06 -21.03 6.87
CA VAL A 79 0.24 -19.86 6.48
C VAL A 79 0.52 -19.37 5.06
N SER A 80 1.44 -20.03 4.36
CA SER A 80 1.81 -19.77 2.96
C SER A 80 1.87 -21.10 2.20
N ALA A 81 1.70 -21.02 0.89
CA ALA A 81 1.96 -22.13 -0.03
C ALA A 81 3.47 -22.28 -0.32
N ARG A 82 4.28 -21.27 0.04
CA ARG A 82 5.73 -21.30 -0.04
C ARG A 82 6.29 -21.89 1.26
N GLU A 83 7.32 -22.73 1.15
CA GLU A 83 8.00 -23.34 2.29
C GLU A 83 8.65 -22.28 3.20
N PRO A 84 8.62 -22.45 4.54
CA PRO A 84 9.36 -21.59 5.47
C PRO A 84 10.86 -21.54 5.12
N GLY A 85 11.48 -20.36 5.18
CA GLY A 85 12.87 -20.16 4.71
C GLY A 85 13.01 -20.13 3.18
N GLY A 86 11.89 -20.14 2.44
CA GLY A 86 11.88 -20.14 0.98
C GLY A 86 12.25 -18.81 0.34
N THR A 87 12.45 -17.73 1.12
CA THR A 87 12.71 -16.38 0.57
C THR A 87 14.01 -16.32 -0.24
N VAL A 88 15.04 -17.08 0.13
CA VAL A 88 16.30 -17.17 -0.64
C VAL A 88 16.06 -17.60 -2.10
N ARG A 89 15.05 -18.44 -2.36
CA ARG A 89 14.70 -18.87 -3.72
C ARG A 89 14.05 -17.75 -4.52
N LEU A 90 13.26 -16.90 -3.87
CA LEU A 90 12.66 -15.71 -4.48
C LEU A 90 13.75 -14.70 -4.87
N VAL A 91 14.67 -14.44 -3.94
CA VAL A 91 15.83 -13.57 -4.21
C VAL A 91 16.64 -14.10 -5.39
N ARG A 92 16.98 -15.39 -5.41
CA ARG A 92 17.69 -16.00 -6.55
C ARG A 92 16.91 -15.87 -7.86
N ALA A 93 15.60 -16.14 -7.85
CA ALA A 93 14.78 -15.97 -9.04
C ALA A 93 14.80 -14.53 -9.59
N VAL A 94 14.84 -13.52 -8.72
CA VAL A 94 14.99 -12.13 -9.14
C VAL A 94 16.37 -11.88 -9.76
N LEU A 95 17.44 -12.30 -9.08
CA LEU A 95 18.83 -12.13 -9.52
C LEU A 95 19.13 -12.86 -10.85
N ASP A 96 18.56 -14.06 -11.02
CA ASP A 96 18.68 -14.87 -12.24
C ASP A 96 17.80 -14.34 -13.39
N GLY A 97 17.00 -13.29 -13.15
CA GLY A 97 16.11 -12.70 -14.14
C GLY A 97 14.86 -13.53 -14.46
N ALA A 98 14.57 -14.55 -13.64
CA ALA A 98 13.47 -15.50 -13.85
C ALA A 98 12.15 -15.09 -13.16
N ALA A 99 12.21 -14.17 -12.19
CA ALA A 99 11.01 -13.67 -11.51
C ALA A 99 10.16 -12.77 -12.43
N PRO A 100 8.82 -12.74 -12.28
CA PRO A 100 7.93 -11.84 -13.01
C PRO A 100 8.36 -10.36 -12.97
N VAL A 101 8.77 -9.87 -11.80
CA VAL A 101 9.31 -8.51 -11.64
C VAL A 101 10.53 -8.30 -12.54
N SER A 102 11.48 -9.24 -12.60
CA SER A 102 12.69 -9.12 -13.42
C SER A 102 12.37 -9.09 -14.92
N VAL A 103 11.38 -9.88 -15.36
CA VAL A 103 10.92 -9.89 -16.76
C VAL A 103 10.29 -8.55 -17.14
N LEU A 104 9.36 -8.05 -16.32
CA LEU A 104 8.68 -6.77 -16.58
C LEU A 104 9.64 -5.58 -16.47
N ALA A 105 10.48 -5.55 -15.45
CA ALA A 105 11.42 -4.47 -15.20
C ALA A 105 12.41 -4.32 -16.37
N ARG A 106 12.93 -5.44 -16.89
CA ARG A 106 13.76 -5.43 -18.11
C ARG A 106 13.00 -4.93 -19.34
N HIS A 107 11.74 -5.29 -19.50
CA HIS A 107 10.92 -4.81 -20.62
C HIS A 107 10.64 -3.30 -20.56
N LEU A 108 10.53 -2.76 -19.34
CA LEU A 108 10.24 -1.35 -19.08
C LEU A 108 11.49 -0.47 -18.93
N ASP A 109 12.69 -1.07 -19.06
CA ASP A 109 13.98 -0.44 -18.79
C ASP A 109 14.02 0.19 -17.38
N VAL A 110 13.66 -0.63 -16.39
CA VAL A 110 13.66 -0.26 -14.97
C VAL A 110 14.60 -1.23 -14.24
N PRO A 111 15.72 -0.78 -13.67
CA PRO A 111 16.60 -1.65 -12.89
C PRO A 111 15.93 -2.11 -11.59
N VAL A 112 16.23 -3.35 -11.19
CA VAL A 112 15.77 -3.96 -9.93
C VAL A 112 16.93 -4.04 -8.95
N ARG A 113 16.72 -3.55 -7.74
CA ARG A 113 17.65 -3.66 -6.61
C ARG A 113 17.02 -4.50 -5.51
N VAL A 114 17.74 -5.55 -5.09
CA VAL A 114 17.34 -6.38 -3.96
C VAL A 114 18.18 -6.04 -2.74
N VAL A 115 17.54 -5.89 -1.59
CA VAL A 115 18.18 -5.62 -0.29
C VAL A 115 17.75 -6.71 0.68
N ASP A 116 18.67 -7.58 1.05
CA ASP A 116 18.45 -8.57 2.10
C ASP A 116 18.63 -7.93 3.47
N VAL A 117 17.56 -7.96 4.26
CA VAL A 117 17.55 -7.48 5.64
C VAL A 117 17.46 -8.65 6.62
N ALA A 118 16.75 -9.73 6.27
CA ALA A 118 16.58 -10.89 7.14
C ALA A 118 16.29 -12.22 6.44
N VAL A 119 16.85 -12.49 5.26
CA VAL A 119 16.71 -13.79 4.59
C VAL A 119 17.38 -14.89 5.42
N ASP A 120 16.67 -15.99 5.67
CA ASP A 120 17.18 -17.13 6.43
C ASP A 120 18.01 -18.08 5.55
N CYS A 121 19.20 -17.63 5.17
CA CYS A 121 20.20 -18.42 4.47
C CYS A 121 21.61 -18.09 4.99
N ASP A 122 22.61 -18.88 4.60
CA ASP A 122 24.00 -18.46 4.81
C ASP A 122 24.26 -17.18 3.99
N PRO A 123 24.87 -16.11 4.54
CA PRO A 123 25.21 -14.92 3.76
C PRO A 123 26.01 -15.21 2.48
N ALA A 124 26.85 -16.27 2.47
CA ALA A 124 27.64 -16.65 1.30
C ALA A 124 26.81 -17.22 0.13
N GLU A 125 25.52 -17.50 0.35
CA GLU A 125 24.62 -18.02 -0.68
C GLU A 125 24.09 -16.95 -1.65
N LEU A 126 24.30 -15.68 -1.34
CA LEU A 126 23.83 -14.51 -2.09
C LEU A 126 24.98 -13.51 -2.28
N PRO A 127 24.96 -12.68 -3.33
CA PRO A 127 25.99 -11.65 -3.55
C PRO A 127 26.12 -10.67 -2.38
N ASP A 128 27.34 -10.22 -2.08
CA ASP A 128 27.62 -9.26 -1.00
C ASP A 128 26.81 -7.96 -1.12
N GLU A 129 26.55 -7.50 -2.35
CA GLU A 129 25.74 -6.31 -2.61
C GLU A 129 24.29 -6.43 -2.12
N VAL A 130 23.76 -7.66 -2.10
CA VAL A 130 22.42 -7.97 -1.60
C VAL A 130 22.44 -8.10 -0.07
N THR A 131 23.44 -8.77 0.49
CA THR A 131 23.51 -9.14 1.91
C THR A 131 24.16 -8.09 2.81
N ARG A 132 24.79 -7.06 2.24
CA ARG A 132 25.51 -5.98 2.97
C ARG A 132 24.70 -5.34 4.09
N HIS A 133 23.37 -5.31 3.97
CA HIS A 133 22.47 -4.63 4.90
C HIS A 133 21.72 -5.60 5.83
N ARG A 134 22.11 -6.88 5.87
CA ARG A 134 21.46 -7.89 6.68
C ARG A 134 21.55 -7.56 8.17
N VAL A 135 20.40 -7.51 8.84
CA VAL A 135 20.28 -7.21 10.27
C VAL A 135 20.26 -8.48 11.11
N ARG A 136 19.64 -9.54 10.59
CA ARG A 136 19.50 -10.85 11.25
C ARG A 136 19.19 -11.94 10.21
N ARG A 137 18.91 -13.17 10.66
CA ARG A 137 18.43 -14.27 9.81
C ARG A 137 17.05 -14.72 10.27
N GLY A 138 16.03 -14.42 9.47
CA GLY A 138 14.62 -14.70 9.78
C GLY A 138 14.09 -13.94 10.99
N SER A 139 12.91 -13.36 10.89
CA SER A 139 12.21 -12.73 12.02
C SER A 139 11.54 -13.78 12.92
N GLY A 140 11.28 -13.42 14.18
CA GLY A 140 10.59 -14.27 15.15
C GLY A 140 9.16 -14.63 14.75
N GLN A 141 8.59 -15.61 15.43
CA GLN A 141 7.22 -16.08 15.21
C GLN A 141 6.19 -15.19 15.94
N VAL A 142 5.65 -14.19 15.24
CA VAL A 142 4.85 -13.08 15.81
C VAL A 142 3.60 -13.47 16.60
N ASP A 143 3.06 -14.69 16.44
CA ASP A 143 1.95 -15.20 17.25
C ASP A 143 2.36 -15.52 18.69
N VAL A 144 3.63 -15.82 18.97
CA VAL A 144 4.10 -16.25 20.29
C VAL A 144 5.29 -15.46 20.83
N GLU A 145 6.10 -14.83 19.98
CA GLU A 145 7.34 -14.13 20.36
C GLU A 145 7.57 -12.86 19.52
N ASP A 146 8.43 -11.95 19.99
CA ASP A 146 8.73 -10.73 19.24
C ASP A 146 9.42 -11.04 17.90
N ALA A 147 9.04 -10.33 16.85
CA ALA A 147 9.68 -10.45 15.54
C ALA A 147 11.17 -10.10 15.63
N LEU A 148 11.49 -9.03 16.37
CA LEU A 148 12.81 -8.42 16.50
C LEU A 148 13.03 -7.97 17.94
N THR A 149 14.30 -7.87 18.35
CA THR A 149 14.65 -7.01 19.48
C THR A 149 14.43 -5.53 19.12
N GLN A 150 14.31 -4.66 20.11
CA GLN A 150 14.16 -3.21 19.86
C GLN A 150 15.35 -2.64 19.07
N ASP A 151 16.57 -3.05 19.41
CA ASP A 151 17.79 -2.65 18.70
C ASP A 151 17.79 -3.15 17.25
N GLU A 152 17.32 -4.37 16.99
CA GLU A 152 17.18 -4.91 15.62
C GLU A 152 16.17 -4.12 14.80
N ALA A 153 15.00 -3.79 15.38
CA ALA A 153 14.01 -2.96 14.72
C ALA A 153 14.59 -1.58 14.38
N GLU A 154 15.30 -0.96 15.32
CA GLU A 154 15.93 0.35 15.11
C GLU A 154 17.01 0.31 14.03
N ARG A 155 17.85 -0.74 14.02
CA ARG A 155 18.85 -0.96 12.96
C ARG A 155 18.19 -1.18 11.60
N ALA A 156 17.13 -1.96 11.53
CA ALA A 156 16.40 -2.22 10.29
C ALA A 156 15.77 -0.94 9.72
N VAL A 157 15.12 -0.12 10.55
CA VAL A 157 14.62 1.19 10.13
C VAL A 157 15.75 2.06 9.57
N ARG A 158 16.90 2.13 10.25
CA ARG A 158 18.07 2.89 9.76
C ARG A 158 18.63 2.35 8.45
N VAL A 159 18.60 1.04 8.24
CA VAL A 159 18.94 0.45 6.93
C VAL A 159 18.01 1.01 5.85
N GLY A 160 16.70 1.01 6.09
CA GLY A 160 15.71 1.61 5.20
C GLY A 160 16.02 3.07 4.87
N MET A 161 16.29 3.88 5.90
CA MET A 161 16.65 5.29 5.74
C MET A 161 17.91 5.46 4.87
N ALA A 162 18.96 4.69 5.16
CA ALA A 162 20.22 4.77 4.41
C ALA A 162 20.05 4.36 2.94
N ILE A 163 19.17 3.41 2.64
CA ILE A 163 18.84 3.03 1.25
C ILE A 163 18.06 4.14 0.55
N ALA A 164 17.08 4.77 1.22
CA ALA A 164 16.35 5.91 0.65
C ALA A 164 17.28 7.10 0.35
N ASP A 165 18.24 7.38 1.24
CA ASP A 165 19.24 8.42 1.01
C ASP A 165 20.10 8.12 -0.23
N GLN A 166 20.55 6.86 -0.39
CA GLN A 166 21.29 6.44 -1.57
C GLN A 166 20.48 6.59 -2.86
N GLU A 167 19.19 6.25 -2.84
CA GLU A 167 18.35 6.37 -4.03
C GLU A 167 18.07 7.83 -4.40
N ALA A 168 17.85 8.69 -3.40
CA ALA A 168 17.72 10.12 -3.62
C ALA A 168 19.02 10.73 -4.17
N ASP A 169 20.17 10.37 -3.60
CA ASP A 169 21.50 10.84 -4.05
C ASP A 169 21.87 10.34 -5.45
N ALA A 170 21.36 9.16 -5.84
CA ALA A 170 21.48 8.62 -7.18
C ALA A 170 20.57 9.33 -8.21
N GLY A 171 19.77 10.31 -7.80
CA GLY A 171 18.85 11.05 -8.67
C GLY A 171 17.69 10.18 -9.16
N THR A 172 17.20 9.25 -8.36
CA THR A 172 16.03 8.43 -8.69
C THR A 172 14.78 9.31 -8.76
N ASP A 173 14.11 9.31 -9.91
CA ASP A 173 12.89 10.10 -10.15
C ASP A 173 11.69 9.51 -9.43
N LEU A 174 11.61 8.18 -9.34
CA LEU A 174 10.50 7.43 -8.75
C LEU A 174 10.94 6.01 -8.38
N VAL A 175 10.47 5.52 -7.24
CA VAL A 175 10.72 4.15 -6.78
C VAL A 175 9.45 3.32 -6.89
N VAL A 176 9.55 2.12 -7.44
CA VAL A 176 8.55 1.06 -7.30
C VAL A 176 8.98 0.16 -6.14
N LEU A 177 8.18 0.14 -5.07
CA LEU A 177 8.53 -0.57 -3.84
C LEU A 177 7.78 -1.88 -3.73
N GLY A 178 8.53 -2.98 -3.55
CA GLY A 178 7.99 -4.31 -3.28
C GLY A 178 8.76 -5.04 -2.18
N ASP A 179 8.29 -6.24 -1.86
CA ASP A 179 8.93 -7.14 -0.90
C ASP A 179 9.22 -8.52 -1.52
N LEU A 180 10.20 -9.21 -0.95
CA LEU A 180 10.46 -10.62 -1.19
C LEU A 180 10.40 -11.33 0.16
N SER A 181 9.24 -11.88 0.50
CA SER A 181 9.06 -12.50 1.82
C SER A 181 8.19 -13.75 1.79
N VAL A 182 8.54 -14.72 2.63
CA VAL A 182 7.65 -15.83 3.00
C VAL A 182 7.10 -15.56 4.39
N GLY A 183 5.77 -15.47 4.49
CA GLY A 183 5.06 -15.11 5.72
C GLY A 183 4.77 -13.61 5.89
N GLY A 184 5.34 -12.73 5.06
CA GLY A 184 5.15 -11.28 5.18
C GLY A 184 3.69 -10.83 5.00
N THR A 185 2.87 -11.51 4.19
CA THR A 185 1.43 -11.19 4.07
C THR A 185 0.65 -11.41 5.37
N THR A 186 1.09 -12.34 6.22
CA THR A 186 0.51 -12.55 7.55
C THR A 186 0.86 -11.38 8.46
N VAL A 187 2.13 -10.97 8.46
CA VAL A 187 2.61 -9.83 9.24
C VAL A 187 1.98 -8.51 8.79
N ALA A 188 1.88 -8.28 7.49
CA ALA A 188 1.15 -7.15 6.92
C ALA A 188 -0.32 -7.14 7.36
N GLY A 189 -0.97 -8.31 7.41
CA GLY A 189 -2.30 -8.48 7.96
C GLY A 189 -2.41 -8.04 9.42
N VAL A 190 -1.44 -8.42 10.28
CA VAL A 190 -1.39 -7.98 11.68
C VAL A 190 -1.28 -6.46 11.80
N LEU A 191 -0.35 -5.86 11.06
CA LEU A 191 -0.11 -4.41 11.09
C LEU A 191 -1.32 -3.62 10.59
N THR A 192 -1.94 -4.06 9.49
CA THR A 192 -3.17 -3.44 9.00
C THR A 192 -4.30 -3.61 10.02
N ALA A 193 -4.51 -4.81 10.56
CA ALA A 193 -5.60 -5.04 11.51
C ALA A 193 -5.47 -4.21 12.78
N VAL A 194 -4.27 -4.11 13.35
CA VAL A 194 -4.06 -3.32 14.57
C VAL A 194 -4.22 -1.82 14.32
N LEU A 195 -3.74 -1.30 13.18
CA LEU A 195 -3.80 0.14 12.86
C LEU A 195 -5.17 0.58 12.35
N CYS A 196 -5.94 -0.32 11.74
CA CYS A 196 -7.31 -0.05 11.28
C CYS A 196 -8.39 -0.48 12.28
N GLY A 197 -8.03 -1.11 13.41
CA GLY A 197 -8.99 -1.59 14.41
C GLY A 197 -9.93 -2.68 13.87
N THR A 198 -9.42 -3.60 13.05
CA THR A 198 -10.21 -4.67 12.40
C THR A 198 -9.82 -6.06 12.89
N ASP A 199 -10.69 -7.04 12.65
CA ASP A 199 -10.45 -8.43 13.04
C ASP A 199 -9.61 -9.20 12.02
N ALA A 200 -8.97 -10.27 12.49
CA ALA A 200 -8.08 -11.11 11.69
C ALA A 200 -8.74 -11.63 10.41
N SER A 201 -10.01 -12.04 10.46
CA SER A 201 -10.74 -12.56 9.29
C SER A 201 -10.94 -11.51 8.19
N VAL A 202 -11.01 -10.23 8.53
CA VAL A 202 -11.24 -9.12 7.60
C VAL A 202 -9.98 -8.79 6.80
N VAL A 203 -8.81 -9.00 7.39
CA VAL A 203 -7.51 -8.69 6.76
C VAL A 203 -6.84 -9.91 6.12
N THR A 204 -7.34 -11.12 6.37
CA THR A 204 -6.68 -12.34 5.90
C THR A 204 -7.05 -12.64 4.45
N GLY A 205 -6.10 -12.40 3.55
CA GLY A 205 -6.16 -12.85 2.15
C GLY A 205 -5.48 -14.20 1.92
N ARG A 206 -5.65 -14.72 0.70
CA ARG A 206 -5.08 -16.02 0.28
C ARG A 206 -3.63 -15.92 -0.19
N GLY A 207 -3.12 -14.70 -0.44
CA GLY A 207 -1.74 -14.40 -0.84
C GLY A 207 -1.23 -15.36 -1.92
N SER A 208 -0.29 -16.21 -1.53
CA SER A 208 0.36 -17.22 -2.37
C SER A 208 -0.54 -18.36 -2.87
N GLY A 209 -1.87 -18.19 -2.92
CA GLY A 209 -2.81 -19.20 -3.38
C GLY A 209 -3.14 -20.29 -2.34
N ILE A 210 -3.20 -19.94 -1.06
CA ILE A 210 -3.45 -20.92 0.01
C ILE A 210 -4.91 -21.45 0.04
N ASP A 211 -5.08 -22.68 0.52
CA ASP A 211 -6.38 -23.33 0.72
C ASP A 211 -7.10 -22.82 1.99
N ASP A 212 -8.31 -23.32 2.24
CA ASP A 212 -9.12 -22.91 3.39
C ASP A 212 -8.50 -23.28 4.74
N LEU A 213 -7.81 -24.42 4.82
CA LEU A 213 -7.15 -24.85 6.05
C LEU A 213 -5.97 -23.95 6.39
N ALA A 214 -5.16 -23.60 5.39
CA ALA A 214 -4.07 -22.64 5.52
C ALA A 214 -4.59 -21.23 5.82
N TRP A 215 -5.71 -20.83 5.21
CA TRP A 215 -6.38 -19.57 5.53
C TRP A 215 -6.84 -19.54 7.00
N MET A 216 -7.45 -20.62 7.51
CA MET A 216 -7.85 -20.73 8.92
C MET A 216 -6.65 -20.62 9.87
N ARG A 217 -5.53 -21.30 9.55
CA ARG A 217 -4.28 -21.16 10.32
C ARG A 217 -3.74 -19.74 10.28
N LYS A 218 -3.79 -19.08 9.11
CA LYS A 218 -3.35 -17.70 8.94
C LYS A 218 -4.21 -16.72 9.76
N CYS A 219 -5.53 -16.89 9.74
CA CYS A 219 -6.45 -16.14 10.60
C CYS A 219 -6.13 -16.32 12.09
N ALA A 220 -5.87 -17.57 12.52
CA ALA A 220 -5.52 -17.86 13.91
C ALA A 220 -4.18 -17.19 14.32
N ALA A 221 -3.17 -17.26 13.46
CA ALA A 221 -1.88 -16.62 13.68
C ALA A 221 -2.01 -15.09 13.77
N ILE A 222 -2.78 -14.45 12.87
CA ILE A 222 -3.03 -13.01 12.92
C ILE A 222 -3.77 -12.63 14.21
N ARG A 223 -4.79 -13.39 14.60
CA ARG A 223 -5.53 -13.18 15.85
C ARG A 223 -4.62 -13.24 17.08
N ASP A 224 -3.70 -14.21 17.14
CA ASP A 224 -2.76 -14.33 18.25
C ASP A 224 -1.74 -13.19 18.27
N ALA A 225 -1.15 -12.87 17.12
CA ALA A 225 -0.25 -11.74 16.98
C ALA A 225 -0.93 -10.41 17.34
N LEU A 226 -2.22 -10.21 17.01
CA LEU A 226 -2.98 -9.02 17.39
C LEU A 226 -3.08 -8.81 18.91
N ARG A 227 -3.12 -9.88 19.71
CA ARG A 227 -3.11 -9.76 21.18
C ARG A 227 -1.80 -9.14 21.69
N ARG A 228 -0.70 -9.35 20.96
CA ARG A 228 0.63 -8.84 21.26
C ARG A 228 0.86 -7.46 20.66
N ALA A 229 0.31 -7.20 19.48
CA ALA A 229 0.42 -5.92 18.77
C ALA A 229 -0.41 -4.79 19.43
N ARG A 230 -1.64 -5.08 19.88
CA ARG A 230 -2.56 -4.06 20.42
C ARG A 230 -1.96 -3.24 21.59
N PRO A 231 -1.31 -3.85 22.60
CA PRO A 231 -0.69 -3.09 23.70
C PRO A 231 0.40 -2.11 23.27
N VAL A 232 1.05 -2.34 22.13
CA VAL A 232 2.17 -1.52 21.64
C VAL A 232 1.81 -0.71 20.38
N ALA A 233 0.54 -0.70 19.97
CA ALA A 233 0.09 -0.02 18.75
C ALA A 233 0.34 1.50 18.74
N GLY A 234 0.52 2.11 19.91
CA GLY A 234 0.86 3.52 20.07
C GLY A 234 2.35 3.84 19.88
N ASP A 235 3.23 2.83 19.84
CA ASP A 235 4.68 2.98 19.66
C ASP A 235 5.09 2.24 18.38
N PRO A 236 5.27 2.96 17.25
CA PRO A 236 5.54 2.33 15.96
C PRO A 236 6.80 1.47 15.95
N LEU A 237 7.87 1.85 16.68
CA LEU A 237 9.10 1.07 16.71
C LEU A 237 8.90 -0.23 17.48
N ARG A 238 8.22 -0.17 18.64
CA ARG A 238 7.86 -1.38 19.40
C ARG A 238 6.86 -2.25 18.66
N LEU A 239 5.92 -1.66 17.93
CA LEU A 239 4.99 -2.41 17.09
C LEU A 239 5.73 -3.22 16.01
N LEU A 240 6.70 -2.60 15.34
CA LEU A 240 7.56 -3.29 14.36
C LEU A 240 8.42 -4.37 15.01
N ALA A 241 8.95 -4.12 16.22
CA ALA A 241 9.71 -5.12 16.96
C ALA A 241 8.85 -6.32 17.38
N THR A 242 7.61 -6.09 17.84
CA THR A 242 6.73 -7.15 18.36
C THR A 242 6.02 -7.92 17.25
N SER A 243 5.54 -7.24 16.20
CA SER A 243 4.65 -7.83 15.20
C SER A 243 4.94 -7.36 13.76
N GLY A 244 6.15 -6.90 13.49
CA GLY A 244 6.65 -6.62 12.15
C GLY A 244 7.62 -7.71 11.68
N GLY A 245 8.72 -7.26 11.08
CA GLY A 245 9.86 -8.06 10.63
C GLY A 245 10.96 -7.11 10.18
N ALA A 246 12.19 -7.59 9.98
CA ALA A 246 13.30 -6.69 9.68
C ALA A 246 13.16 -6.01 8.31
N ASP A 247 12.72 -6.76 7.29
CA ASP A 247 12.34 -6.25 5.96
C ASP A 247 11.25 -5.18 6.05
N ILE A 248 10.20 -5.43 6.83
CA ILE A 248 9.09 -4.49 7.04
C ILE A 248 9.55 -3.23 7.78
N ALA A 249 10.37 -3.38 8.83
CA ALA A 249 10.93 -2.24 9.55
C ALA A 249 11.85 -1.39 8.65
N ALA A 250 12.63 -2.03 7.78
CA ALA A 250 13.41 -1.34 6.75
C ALA A 250 12.52 -0.64 5.73
N MET A 251 11.44 -1.26 5.25
CA MET A 251 10.49 -0.61 4.33
C MET A 251 9.79 0.60 4.97
N VAL A 252 9.47 0.55 6.27
CA VAL A 252 8.93 1.71 7.01
C VAL A 252 9.95 2.85 7.05
N GLY A 253 11.20 2.56 7.43
CA GLY A 253 12.27 3.55 7.43
C GLY A 253 12.54 4.13 6.03
N PHE A 254 12.47 3.28 5.01
CA PHE A 254 12.64 3.66 3.61
C PHE A 254 11.54 4.61 3.14
N LEU A 255 10.27 4.27 3.38
CA LEU A 255 9.13 5.11 2.98
C LEU A 255 9.12 6.46 3.70
N ALA A 256 9.39 6.47 5.01
CA ALA A 256 9.49 7.70 5.79
C ALA A 256 10.62 8.60 5.26
N GLN A 257 11.81 8.02 5.04
CA GLN A 257 12.95 8.78 4.53
C GLN A 257 12.75 9.22 3.08
N CYS A 258 12.09 8.43 2.22
CA CYS A 258 11.72 8.87 0.86
C CYS A 258 10.86 10.15 0.91
N ALA A 259 9.89 10.22 1.82
CA ALA A 259 9.08 11.43 2.00
C ALA A 259 9.91 12.63 2.50
N VAL A 260 10.88 12.42 3.40
CA VAL A 260 11.84 13.47 3.82
C VAL A 260 12.69 13.95 2.65
N ARG A 261 13.20 13.00 1.86
CA ARG A 261 14.07 13.24 0.70
C ARG A 261 13.31 13.65 -0.56
N ARG A 262 11.97 13.78 -0.48
CA ARG A 262 11.08 14.16 -1.58
C ARG A 262 11.17 13.22 -2.79
N THR A 263 11.39 11.94 -2.54
CA THR A 263 11.43 10.88 -3.56
C THR A 263 10.06 10.19 -3.61
N PRO A 264 9.31 10.27 -4.73
CA PRO A 264 8.00 9.65 -4.82
C PRO A 264 8.10 8.11 -4.92
N VAL A 265 7.12 7.42 -4.34
CA VAL A 265 7.10 5.95 -4.28
C VAL A 265 5.76 5.39 -4.77
N VAL A 266 5.82 4.34 -5.58
CA VAL A 266 4.66 3.54 -5.99
C VAL A 266 4.65 2.25 -5.18
N LEU A 267 3.59 2.06 -4.41
CA LEU A 267 3.38 0.89 -3.56
C LEU A 267 2.84 -0.27 -4.43
N ASP A 268 3.37 -1.47 -4.23
CA ASP A 268 2.92 -2.69 -4.90
C ASP A 268 1.78 -3.37 -4.12
N GLY A 269 2.08 -4.46 -3.43
CA GLY A 269 1.08 -5.28 -2.75
C GLY A 269 0.80 -4.88 -1.29
N VAL A 270 0.21 -5.85 -0.59
CA VAL A 270 -0.24 -5.74 0.80
C VAL A 270 0.88 -5.36 1.78
N VAL A 271 2.12 -5.83 1.58
CA VAL A 271 3.24 -5.57 2.50
C VAL A 271 3.66 -4.09 2.41
N SER A 272 3.87 -3.56 1.20
CA SER A 272 4.17 -2.14 1.01
C SER A 272 3.04 -1.24 1.51
N ALA A 273 1.78 -1.63 1.33
CA ALA A 273 0.64 -0.87 1.83
C ALA A 273 0.57 -0.86 3.37
N ALA A 274 0.86 -1.99 4.03
CA ALA A 274 0.95 -2.05 5.49
C ALA A 274 2.10 -1.20 6.04
N CYS A 275 3.27 -1.20 5.37
CA CYS A 275 4.38 -0.32 5.74
C CYS A 275 4.00 1.16 5.61
N ALA A 276 3.35 1.54 4.50
CA ALA A 276 2.83 2.88 4.29
C ALA A 276 1.83 3.30 5.38
N LEU A 277 0.99 2.38 5.85
CA LEU A 277 0.06 2.62 6.95
C LEU A 277 0.78 2.89 8.29
N VAL A 278 1.85 2.15 8.58
CA VAL A 278 2.71 2.43 9.75
C VAL A 278 3.32 3.83 9.63
N VAL A 279 3.84 4.20 8.47
CA VAL A 279 4.40 5.55 8.25
C VAL A 279 3.33 6.63 8.33
N GLN A 280 2.12 6.43 7.82
CA GLN A 280 1.01 7.38 7.99
C GLN A 280 0.70 7.62 9.47
N ARG A 281 0.79 6.57 10.30
CA ARG A 281 0.58 6.69 11.75
C ARG A 281 1.65 7.55 12.41
N ILE A 282 2.89 7.50 11.92
CA ILE A 282 4.02 8.32 12.36
C ILE A 282 3.87 9.76 11.84
N ALA A 283 3.66 9.93 10.53
CA ALA A 283 3.61 11.20 9.85
C ALA A 283 2.44 11.22 8.85
N PHE A 284 1.33 11.86 9.24
CA PHE A 284 0.08 11.87 8.46
C PHE A 284 0.20 12.51 7.07
N ARG A 285 1.27 13.28 6.81
CA ARG A 285 1.57 13.96 5.54
C ARG A 285 2.30 13.07 4.54
N ALA A 286 2.88 11.96 4.99
CA ALA A 286 3.69 11.08 4.14
C ALA A 286 2.94 10.47 2.94
N PRO A 287 1.63 10.09 3.03
CA PRO A 287 0.91 9.50 1.90
C PRO A 287 0.85 10.36 0.64
N ASP A 288 0.98 11.69 0.75
CA ASP A 288 0.97 12.60 -0.39
C ASP A 288 2.16 12.35 -1.35
N TRP A 289 3.22 11.69 -0.87
CA TRP A 289 4.40 11.29 -1.65
C TRP A 289 4.25 9.95 -2.38
N TRP A 290 3.15 9.23 -2.16
CA TRP A 290 2.99 7.88 -2.67
C TRP A 290 1.78 7.72 -3.58
N ARG A 291 1.81 6.68 -4.41
CA ARG A 291 0.66 6.18 -5.15
C ARG A 291 0.55 4.66 -5.00
N ALA A 292 -0.67 4.15 -4.98
CA ALA A 292 -0.90 2.71 -5.01
C ALA A 292 -0.80 2.22 -6.46
N GLY A 293 0.21 1.42 -6.77
CA GLY A 293 0.45 0.96 -8.14
C GLY A 293 -0.67 0.10 -8.66
N HIS A 294 -1.16 -0.85 -7.85
CA HIS A 294 -2.26 -1.71 -8.26
C HIS A 294 -3.09 -2.27 -7.11
N SER A 295 -4.30 -2.75 -7.44
CA SER A 295 -5.10 -3.60 -6.55
C SER A 295 -4.62 -5.06 -6.67
N SER A 296 -4.20 -5.65 -5.56
CA SER A 296 -3.72 -7.04 -5.47
C SER A 296 -4.82 -8.04 -5.16
N GLY A 297 -6.02 -7.57 -4.78
CA GLY A 297 -7.12 -8.40 -4.28
C GLY A 297 -6.93 -8.91 -2.84
N GLU A 298 -5.86 -8.51 -2.13
CA GLU A 298 -5.67 -8.85 -0.72
C GLU A 298 -6.56 -7.94 0.15
N PRO A 299 -7.41 -8.49 1.05
CA PRO A 299 -8.30 -7.70 1.90
C PRO A 299 -7.56 -6.66 2.77
N ALA A 300 -6.40 -7.02 3.31
CA ALA A 300 -5.55 -6.11 4.08
C ALA A 300 -5.02 -4.94 3.22
N GLN A 301 -4.74 -5.15 1.94
CA GLN A 301 -4.27 -4.07 1.07
C GLN A 301 -5.41 -3.08 0.86
N ALA A 302 -6.61 -3.57 0.47
CA ALA A 302 -7.79 -2.73 0.30
C ALA A 302 -8.07 -1.88 1.56
N LYS A 303 -7.98 -2.50 2.75
CA LYS A 303 -8.19 -1.77 4.01
C LYS A 303 -7.11 -0.73 4.30
N ALA A 304 -5.85 -1.04 4.02
CA ALA A 304 -4.76 -0.09 4.17
C ALA A 304 -4.90 1.10 3.21
N LEU A 305 -5.22 0.84 1.94
CA LEU A 305 -5.40 1.87 0.92
C LEU A 305 -6.60 2.79 1.20
N ASP A 306 -7.72 2.23 1.66
CA ASP A 306 -8.88 2.99 2.17
C ASP A 306 -8.44 3.97 3.28
N ARG A 307 -7.70 3.47 4.28
CA ARG A 307 -7.22 4.29 5.39
C ARG A 307 -6.18 5.34 4.99
N LEU A 308 -5.40 5.06 3.93
CA LEU A 308 -4.42 5.97 3.32
C LEU A 308 -5.07 6.97 2.35
N THR A 309 -6.31 6.74 1.93
CA THR A 309 -7.00 7.50 0.87
C THR A 309 -6.22 7.46 -0.45
N LEU A 310 -5.72 6.27 -0.80
CA LEU A 310 -4.98 6.02 -2.05
C LEU A 310 -5.78 5.11 -2.97
N GLU A 311 -6.14 5.62 -4.14
CA GLU A 311 -6.77 4.82 -5.20
C GLU A 311 -5.69 4.08 -6.00
N PRO A 312 -5.83 2.76 -6.24
CA PRO A 312 -4.93 2.01 -7.12
C PRO A 312 -4.94 2.51 -8.56
N LEU A 313 -3.76 2.59 -9.18
CA LEU A 313 -3.64 3.04 -10.59
C LEU A 313 -4.11 1.99 -11.59
N VAL A 314 -3.94 0.69 -11.28
CA VAL A 314 -4.43 -0.41 -12.11
C VAL A 314 -5.12 -1.50 -11.27
N ASP A 315 -6.15 -2.13 -11.81
CA ASP A 315 -6.80 -3.28 -11.18
C ASP A 315 -6.76 -4.51 -12.10
N HIS A 316 -5.76 -5.35 -11.87
CA HIS A 316 -5.57 -6.63 -12.56
C HIS A 316 -5.56 -7.82 -11.59
N ARG A 317 -5.88 -7.59 -10.31
CA ARG A 317 -5.91 -8.62 -9.25
C ARG A 317 -4.65 -9.49 -9.20
N ILE A 318 -3.49 -8.85 -9.40
CA ILE A 318 -2.19 -9.54 -9.36
C ILE A 318 -1.84 -9.82 -7.89
N ALA A 319 -1.91 -11.07 -7.47
CA ALA A 319 -1.64 -11.48 -6.08
C ALA A 319 -0.22 -12.04 -5.86
N TYR A 320 0.72 -11.78 -6.80
CA TYR A 320 2.08 -12.31 -6.73
C TYR A 320 3.01 -11.51 -5.81
N GLY A 321 2.90 -10.17 -5.85
CA GLY A 321 3.79 -9.25 -5.12
C GLY A 321 5.09 -8.93 -5.87
N GLU A 322 6.16 -8.69 -5.11
CA GLU A 322 7.52 -8.48 -5.63
C GLU A 322 7.70 -7.22 -6.49
N GLY A 323 6.80 -6.23 -6.40
CA GLY A 323 6.84 -5.04 -7.26
C GLY A 323 6.19 -5.24 -8.63
N THR A 324 5.67 -6.44 -8.90
CA THR A 324 5.19 -6.85 -10.24
C THR A 324 3.98 -6.05 -10.68
N GLY A 325 3.00 -5.83 -9.80
CA GLY A 325 1.78 -5.12 -10.16
C GLY A 325 2.01 -3.62 -10.27
N ALA A 326 2.80 -3.04 -9.37
CA ALA A 326 3.17 -1.62 -9.42
C ALA A 326 3.99 -1.25 -10.66
N LEU A 327 4.83 -2.17 -11.17
CA LEU A 327 5.56 -1.95 -12.43
C LEU A 327 4.61 -1.68 -13.61
N LEU A 328 3.41 -2.26 -13.63
CA LEU A 328 2.43 -2.01 -14.70
C LEU A 328 1.87 -0.58 -14.68
N ALA A 329 1.99 0.14 -13.56
CA ALA A 329 1.64 1.55 -13.48
C ALA A 329 2.71 2.49 -14.05
N VAL A 330 3.94 2.01 -14.29
CA VAL A 330 5.05 2.84 -14.78
C VAL A 330 4.77 3.46 -16.15
N PRO A 331 4.28 2.73 -17.17
CA PRO A 331 3.90 3.34 -18.45
C PRO A 331 2.84 4.44 -18.30
N LEU A 332 1.87 4.25 -17.40
CA LEU A 332 0.83 5.24 -17.11
C LEU A 332 1.41 6.52 -16.52
N LEU A 333 2.35 6.39 -15.56
CA LEU A 333 3.03 7.53 -14.94
C LEU A 333 3.93 8.28 -15.93
N ARG A 334 4.65 7.56 -16.79
CA ARG A 334 5.44 8.16 -17.89
C ARG A 334 4.54 8.92 -18.86
N ALA A 335 3.39 8.35 -19.23
CA ALA A 335 2.42 9.01 -20.09
C ALA A 335 1.82 10.26 -19.43
N ALA A 336 1.45 10.20 -18.14
CA ALA A 336 0.95 11.36 -17.40
C ALA A 336 1.96 12.51 -17.35
N ALA A 337 3.24 12.21 -17.10
CA ALA A 337 4.32 13.20 -17.15
C ALA A 337 4.48 13.83 -18.54
N ALA A 338 4.42 13.02 -19.59
CA ALA A 338 4.59 13.50 -20.97
C ALA A 338 3.38 14.35 -21.41
N LEU A 339 2.16 13.92 -21.11
CA LEU A 339 0.94 14.64 -21.51
C LEU A 339 0.86 16.04 -20.89
N LEU A 340 1.19 16.19 -19.61
CA LEU A 340 1.21 17.52 -18.97
C LEU A 340 2.33 18.41 -19.54
N ALA A 341 3.44 17.82 -19.98
CA ALA A 341 4.58 18.56 -20.51
C ALA A 341 4.41 18.96 -21.98
N GLU A 342 3.88 18.07 -22.81
CA GLU A 342 4.01 18.13 -24.28
C GLU A 342 2.72 18.49 -25.03
N LEU A 343 1.54 18.33 -24.42
CA LEU A 343 0.30 18.72 -25.09
C LEU A 343 0.30 20.24 -25.40
N PRO A 344 -0.25 20.65 -26.55
CA PRO A 344 -0.33 22.06 -26.89
C PRO A 344 -1.36 22.79 -26.02
N GLU A 345 -1.13 24.08 -25.80
CA GLU A 345 -2.16 24.96 -25.26
C GLU A 345 -3.19 25.29 -26.34
N ARG A 346 -4.46 25.42 -25.93
CA ARG A 346 -5.56 25.82 -26.79
C ARG A 346 -5.29 27.21 -27.36
N PRO A 347 -5.56 27.45 -28.66
CA PRO A 347 -5.50 28.79 -29.20
C PRO A 347 -6.43 29.71 -28.40
N ASP A 348 -5.95 30.89 -28.01
CA ASP A 348 -6.81 31.91 -27.41
C ASP A 348 -7.97 32.19 -28.37
N ALA A 349 -9.20 31.98 -27.91
CA ALA A 349 -10.42 32.26 -28.67
C ALA A 349 -10.67 33.77 -28.89
N GLY A 350 -9.65 34.63 -28.69
CA GLY A 350 -9.72 36.09 -28.76
C GLY A 350 -8.93 36.74 -29.90
N ALA A 351 -8.33 35.97 -30.81
CA ALA A 351 -7.55 36.50 -31.95
C ALA A 351 -8.17 36.23 -33.34
N ALA A 352 -9.45 35.85 -33.39
CA ALA A 352 -10.17 35.62 -34.64
C ALA A 352 -11.56 36.29 -34.59
N ASP A 353 -11.58 37.62 -34.65
CA ASP A 353 -12.52 38.37 -35.50
C ASP A 353 -12.12 39.86 -35.50
N GLY A 354 -11.11 40.14 -36.30
CA GLY A 354 -10.68 41.48 -36.71
C GLY A 354 -10.29 41.42 -38.18
N ALA A 355 -11.13 40.81 -39.00
CA ALA A 355 -11.02 40.87 -40.45
C ALA A 355 -12.28 41.55 -40.99
N ASP A 356 -12.07 42.77 -41.49
CA ASP A 356 -13.01 43.54 -42.31
C ASP A 356 -13.77 42.64 -43.30
N THR A 357 -15.09 42.65 -43.21
CA THR A 357 -15.94 42.40 -44.38
C THR A 357 -16.83 43.62 -44.58
N ASP A 358 -16.40 44.46 -45.52
CA ASP A 358 -17.15 45.55 -46.15
C ASP A 358 -18.43 45.00 -46.82
N PRO A 359 -19.58 45.72 -46.80
CA PRO A 359 -20.85 45.22 -47.29
C PRO A 359 -21.15 45.65 -48.74
N GLY A 360 -21.42 44.68 -49.61
CA GLY A 360 -21.93 44.84 -50.98
C GLY A 360 -21.71 43.53 -51.74
N ASP A 361 -22.67 42.91 -52.43
CA ASP A 361 -23.77 43.44 -53.23
C ASP A 361 -24.90 42.38 -53.31
N ALA A 362 -26.13 42.84 -53.46
CA ALA A 362 -27.35 42.03 -53.52
C ALA A 362 -27.88 41.96 -54.97
N ALA A 363 -28.37 40.79 -55.42
CA ALA A 363 -29.49 40.70 -56.39
C ALA A 363 -30.07 39.28 -56.57
N ASP A 364 -31.35 39.16 -56.20
CA ASP A 364 -32.49 38.49 -56.86
C ASP A 364 -32.62 36.95 -57.06
N GLY A 365 -33.71 36.40 -56.47
CA GLY A 365 -34.29 35.04 -56.66
C GLY A 365 -35.40 34.99 -57.75
N PRO A 366 -36.54 34.24 -57.66
CA PRO A 366 -36.99 33.13 -56.78
C PRO A 366 -37.67 31.97 -57.62
N PRO A 367 -38.77 31.29 -57.20
CA PRO A 367 -38.93 30.21 -56.19
C PRO A 367 -39.48 28.87 -56.77
N HIS A 368 -39.42 27.76 -56.01
CA HIS A 368 -40.43 26.68 -56.10
C HIS A 368 -40.51 25.82 -54.82
N ALA A 369 -41.70 25.27 -54.59
CA ALA A 369 -42.25 24.84 -53.31
C ALA A 369 -42.26 23.30 -53.06
N THR A 370 -42.24 22.95 -51.77
CA THR A 370 -42.91 21.85 -51.02
C THR A 370 -43.07 20.43 -51.56
N GLU A 371 -42.67 19.44 -50.74
CA GLU A 371 -43.50 18.38 -50.09
C GLU A 371 -42.59 17.57 -49.11
N ALA A 372 -42.79 17.61 -47.79
CA ALA A 372 -43.66 16.79 -46.92
C ALA A 372 -43.22 15.31 -46.72
N VAL A 373 -43.06 14.87 -45.45
CA VAL A 373 -43.65 13.63 -44.85
C VAL A 373 -43.23 13.48 -43.37
N THR A 374 -44.23 13.74 -42.51
CA THR A 374 -44.69 13.11 -41.25
C THR A 374 -43.74 12.48 -40.21
N GLY A 375 -44.01 12.80 -38.94
CA GLY A 375 -43.77 11.89 -37.81
C GLY A 375 -43.88 12.52 -36.41
N THR A 376 -45.09 12.84 -35.94
CA THR A 376 -45.39 13.07 -34.52
C THR A 376 -46.46 12.06 -34.10
N ASP A 377 -46.23 11.35 -32.99
CA ASP A 377 -46.96 11.53 -31.72
C ASP A 377 -47.12 10.23 -30.91
N THR A 378 -46.96 10.44 -29.59
CA THR A 378 -47.26 9.73 -28.33
C THR A 378 -48.09 8.42 -28.34
N GLY A 379 -47.73 7.43 -27.50
CA GLY A 379 -48.38 7.12 -26.19
C GLY A 379 -49.44 6.00 -26.39
N THR A 380 -49.68 4.95 -25.59
CA THR A 380 -49.60 4.68 -24.14
C THR A 380 -50.04 3.20 -23.91
N GLU A 381 -49.69 2.60 -22.74
CA GLU A 381 -50.27 1.39 -22.07
C GLU A 381 -49.90 -0.03 -22.62
N ALA A 382 -49.65 -1.10 -21.83
CA ALA A 382 -49.69 -1.37 -20.38
C ALA A 382 -48.93 -2.69 -20.01
N ASP A 383 -48.60 -2.84 -18.71
CA ASP A 383 -48.39 -4.06 -17.87
C ASP A 383 -47.26 -5.07 -18.24
N THR A 384 -46.48 -5.71 -17.34
CA THR A 384 -46.64 -6.07 -15.91
C THR A 384 -45.27 -6.45 -15.26
N GLU A 385 -45.13 -6.16 -13.94
CA GLU A 385 -44.41 -6.90 -12.85
C GLU A 385 -42.96 -7.45 -13.00
N ALA A 386 -42.01 -6.97 -12.17
CA ALA A 386 -41.74 -7.51 -10.81
C ALA A 386 -40.36 -7.07 -10.22
N ASP A 387 -40.45 -6.50 -9.01
CA ASP A 387 -39.53 -6.50 -7.86
C ASP A 387 -38.20 -5.71 -7.82
N ALA A 388 -38.23 -4.65 -7.00
CA ALA A 388 -37.13 -4.00 -6.29
C ALA A 388 -37.59 -3.84 -4.82
N ALA A 389 -36.80 -4.06 -3.78
CA ALA A 389 -35.86 -3.10 -3.19
C ALA A 389 -35.30 -3.74 -1.89
N ALA A 390 -33.99 -3.70 -1.61
CA ALA A 390 -33.25 -2.65 -0.90
C ALA A 390 -33.80 -2.30 0.50
N GLU A 391 -33.01 -2.57 1.54
CA GLU A 391 -33.28 -2.12 2.91
C GLU A 391 -31.97 -1.67 3.59
N THR A 392 -31.91 -0.38 3.94
CA THR A 392 -31.02 0.16 4.97
C THR A 392 -31.71 1.28 5.76
N ALA A 393 -31.56 1.16 7.08
CA ALA A 393 -31.33 2.20 8.08
C ALA A 393 -32.51 2.82 8.87
N ALA A 394 -32.24 2.85 10.19
CA ALA A 394 -32.42 3.95 11.15
C ALA A 394 -33.46 3.74 12.27
N GLU A 395 -32.89 3.65 13.46
CA GLU A 395 -33.48 3.77 14.79
C GLU A 395 -34.18 5.12 15.02
N THR A 396 -35.26 5.10 15.81
CA THR A 396 -35.51 6.05 16.91
C THR A 396 -36.60 5.49 17.83
N GLY A 397 -36.44 5.60 19.15
CA GLY A 397 -37.54 5.39 20.10
C GLY A 397 -37.14 5.00 21.52
N THR A 398 -36.92 5.99 22.39
CA THR A 398 -36.99 5.84 23.86
C THR A 398 -38.44 5.54 24.29
N PRO A 399 -38.67 4.79 25.39
CA PRO A 399 -39.17 5.47 26.58
C PRO A 399 -38.56 4.96 27.90
N ALA A 400 -38.69 5.83 28.91
CA ALA A 400 -38.36 5.60 30.31
C ALA A 400 -39.41 4.73 31.04
N GLY A 401 -39.01 4.11 32.16
CA GLY A 401 -39.92 3.84 33.28
C GLY A 401 -39.85 2.45 33.93
N THR A 402 -39.29 2.42 35.15
CA THR A 402 -39.70 1.60 36.32
C THR A 402 -39.73 0.07 36.20
N ASP A 403 -38.89 -0.65 36.95
CA ASP A 403 -39.24 -1.03 38.32
C ASP A 403 -38.11 -1.75 39.08
N THR A 404 -38.16 -1.58 40.39
CA THR A 404 -37.20 -2.02 41.40
C THR A 404 -37.85 -3.15 42.21
N LYS A 405 -37.10 -4.20 42.55
CA LYS A 405 -37.19 -5.02 43.80
C LYS A 405 -36.25 -6.23 43.66
N ASP A 406 -35.24 -6.36 44.53
CA ASP A 406 -35.27 -7.13 45.80
C ASP A 406 -35.53 -8.62 45.55
N SER A 407 -34.79 -9.59 46.09
CA SER A 407 -33.82 -9.58 47.16
C SER A 407 -33.17 -10.98 47.33
N GLN A 408 -32.04 -11.00 48.03
CA GLN A 408 -31.59 -12.00 49.03
C GLN A 408 -30.95 -13.35 48.67
N GLY A 409 -29.79 -13.57 49.33
CA GLY A 409 -29.31 -14.84 49.89
C GLY A 409 -28.13 -15.45 49.13
N GLY A 410 -26.86 -15.24 49.51
CA GLY A 410 -26.21 -15.84 50.69
C GLY A 410 -25.67 -17.23 50.31
N THR A 411 -24.37 -17.55 50.31
CA THR A 411 -23.42 -17.58 51.43
C THR A 411 -22.07 -18.08 50.89
N GLY A 412 -20.98 -17.75 51.60
CA GLY A 412 -19.59 -17.84 51.14
C GLY A 412 -18.86 -19.19 51.28
N PRO A 413 -17.53 -19.18 51.48
CA PRO A 413 -16.58 -20.02 50.75
C PRO A 413 -16.09 -21.25 51.54
N SER A 414 -15.42 -22.20 50.87
CA SER A 414 -14.63 -23.24 51.53
C SER A 414 -13.46 -23.74 50.66
N ALA A 415 -12.26 -23.35 51.06
CA ALA A 415 -10.99 -24.08 51.01
C ALA A 415 -10.37 -23.87 52.42
N PRO A 416 -9.50 -24.74 53.01
CA PRO A 416 -8.25 -25.20 52.40
C PRO A 416 -7.70 -26.58 52.87
N GLY A 417 -6.54 -26.97 52.33
CA GLY A 417 -5.64 -28.05 52.81
C GLY A 417 -4.86 -28.60 51.61
N GLY A 418 -3.55 -28.35 51.40
CA GLY A 418 -2.38 -28.60 52.26
C GLY A 418 -1.92 -30.06 52.03
N THR A 419 -0.66 -30.45 51.73
CA THR A 419 0.68 -29.84 51.70
C THR A 419 1.65 -30.86 51.04
N ASP A 420 2.74 -30.34 50.47
CA ASP A 420 4.10 -30.91 50.39
C ASP A 420 4.46 -32.17 49.57
N GLY A 421 5.25 -31.93 48.51
CA GLY A 421 6.68 -32.33 48.50
C GLY A 421 7.11 -33.58 47.70
N PRO A 422 7.93 -33.44 46.64
CA PRO A 422 8.44 -34.56 45.84
C PRO A 422 9.81 -35.06 46.33
N THR A 423 10.08 -36.37 46.20
CA THR A 423 11.45 -36.91 46.28
C THR A 423 11.71 -37.95 45.19
N SER A 424 12.80 -37.70 44.46
CA SER A 424 13.61 -38.58 43.60
C SER A 424 15.03 -37.97 43.63
N PRO A 425 16.12 -38.63 43.24
CA PRO A 425 16.27 -39.99 42.68
C PRO A 425 17.37 -40.83 43.38
N GLU A 426 17.44 -42.14 43.11
CA GLU A 426 18.59 -42.97 43.46
C GLU A 426 18.98 -43.91 42.30
N GLN A 427 20.11 -43.64 41.67
CA GLN A 427 21.01 -44.59 41.01
C GLN A 427 22.45 -44.04 41.17
N PRO A 428 23.43 -44.92 41.47
CA PRO A 428 24.30 -45.37 40.37
C PRO A 428 24.77 -46.83 40.50
N GLY A 429 24.86 -47.52 39.38
CA GLY A 429 25.56 -48.81 39.26
C GLY A 429 26.33 -48.87 37.95
N LYS A 430 27.64 -48.63 38.02
CA LYS A 430 28.59 -48.94 36.95
C LYS A 430 28.82 -50.46 36.88
N GLY A 431 28.75 -51.00 35.68
CA GLY A 431 29.30 -52.28 35.25
C GLY A 431 29.82 -52.11 33.83
#